data_AF-A0A967TAC8-F1
#
_entry.id   AF-A0A967TAC8-F1
#
_cell.length_a   1.000
_cell.length_b   1.000
_cell.length_c   1.000
_cell.angle_alpha   90.00
_cell.angle_beta   90.00
_cell.angle_gamma   90.00
#
_symmetry.space_group_name_H-M   'P 1'
#
loop_
_entity.id
_entity.type
_entity.pdbx_description
1 polymer ?
#
loop_
_entity_poly.entity_id
_entity_poly.type
_entity_poly.pdbx_seq_one_letter_code
_entity_poly.pdbx_strand_id
1 'polypeptide(L)'
;MFDPTDILISADGTDGASSGDILFGDPPTAEPWNVSAAQLDAVAGNVILQATNDIDFNQDVSLTTANASLTAQAGNNITLDTNVSITTTGGDIHLEADSPHAGGPAGGTITTSNPNSDLISNGGNITLIASDFDLKGDVLAGSGDISITTSDNSALGIGNGATDQLSQNELNTFSTSGIFTLGQATTAGTDGQGTGALDLTADSITFNNNVTLDADFTGQIDFTAANGITLDASLTFDTATTSVNLDSGSGAFMVGVNDLLTTTNNPLTITASDLDVNTGAVIDAGTAGINLIASNDGNLSIGTSQGGGEFNVSNAELGSITASSLDFTTTNTGDIFVDGATLAAANGNIGLSSGDTVLFKNTNTFPNTLSVTSTGTIADDPGASLQVTGTTTLNAGVSNILLDEAANDFTGAVSASGADIALTDANSIVLGDIDATGTLTVDAQGGTITQVGGVGAGDS
;
A
#
# COMPACT_ATOMS: atom_id res chain seq x y z
N MET A 1 -25.02 15.10 19.36
CA MET A 1 -26.17 14.47 18.68
C MET A 1 -26.34 15.31 17.44
N PHE A 2 -26.10 14.71 16.29
CA PHE A 2 -26.23 15.40 15.00
C PHE A 2 -27.69 15.87 14.85
N ASP A 3 -27.88 17.08 14.35
CA ASP A 3 -29.18 17.75 14.17
C ASP A 3 -28.92 18.86 13.16
N PRO A 4 -29.40 18.81 11.92
CA PRO A 4 -30.73 18.35 11.50
C PRO A 4 -30.84 16.86 11.15
N THR A 5 -32.08 16.43 10.90
CA THR A 5 -32.37 15.07 10.42
C THR A 5 -31.81 14.88 9.02
N ASP A 6 -32.19 15.76 8.11
CA ASP A 6 -31.77 15.79 6.71
C ASP A 6 -31.25 17.18 6.35
N ILE A 7 -30.27 17.27 5.45
CA ILE A 7 -29.80 18.54 4.88
C ILE A 7 -30.07 18.54 3.38
N LEU A 8 -30.67 19.63 2.90
CA LEU A 8 -30.87 19.89 1.49
C LEU A 8 -30.09 21.15 1.09
N ILE A 9 -29.26 21.03 0.05
CA ILE A 9 -28.59 22.17 -0.56
C ILE A 9 -29.35 22.54 -1.84
N SER A 10 -30.04 23.68 -1.85
CA SER A 10 -30.90 24.07 -2.99
C SER A 10 -31.07 25.58 -3.16
N ALA A 11 -31.62 25.99 -4.31
CA ALA A 11 -31.59 27.38 -4.77
C ALA A 11 -32.53 28.29 -3.98
N ASP A 12 -33.52 27.70 -3.32
CA ASP A 12 -34.46 28.37 -2.43
C ASP A 12 -34.10 28.20 -0.95
N GLY A 13 -32.94 27.62 -0.63
CA GLY A 13 -32.45 27.47 0.74
C GLY A 13 -32.31 28.81 1.46
N THR A 14 -32.94 28.91 2.62
CA THR A 14 -32.97 30.15 3.42
C THR A 14 -32.44 29.97 4.84
N ASP A 15 -32.20 28.74 5.29
CA ASP A 15 -32.01 28.45 6.71
C ASP A 15 -30.63 28.88 7.24
N GLY A 16 -29.72 29.31 6.34
CA GLY A 16 -28.56 30.15 6.62
C GLY A 16 -27.37 29.46 7.27
N ALA A 17 -26.16 29.71 6.75
CA ALA A 17 -24.90 29.34 7.41
C ALA A 17 -24.48 30.47 8.37
N SER A 18 -25.00 30.49 9.60
CA SER A 18 -24.63 31.55 10.56
C SER A 18 -23.28 31.27 11.22
N SER A 19 -22.24 32.00 10.81
CA SER A 19 -20.98 32.25 11.56
C SER A 19 -19.77 31.32 11.36
N GLY A 20 -19.47 30.88 10.13
CA GLY A 20 -18.16 30.28 9.84
C GLY A 20 -18.03 28.80 10.22
N ASP A 21 -18.85 28.36 11.18
CA ASP A 21 -19.03 26.98 11.61
C ASP A 21 -20.55 26.76 11.70
N ILE A 22 -21.11 25.85 10.89
CA ILE A 22 -22.47 25.36 11.12
C ILE A 22 -22.35 24.30 12.23
N LEU A 23 -22.27 24.75 13.48
CA LEU A 23 -22.25 23.87 14.64
C LEU A 23 -23.68 23.63 15.12
N PHE A 24 -24.11 22.39 14.91
CA PHE A 24 -25.43 21.81 15.09
C PHE A 24 -25.91 21.71 16.55
N GLY A 25 -26.06 22.86 17.18
CA GLY A 25 -26.64 22.99 18.53
C GLY A 25 -28.09 23.47 18.57
N ASP A 26 -28.68 23.86 17.44
CA ASP A 26 -30.04 24.41 17.36
C ASP A 26 -30.87 23.63 16.31
N PRO A 27 -31.97 22.96 16.70
CA PRO A 27 -32.83 22.24 15.76
C PRO A 27 -33.39 23.18 14.71
N PRO A 28 -33.48 22.76 13.43
CA PRO A 28 -33.99 23.62 12.38
C PRO A 28 -35.46 23.94 12.63
N THR A 29 -35.91 25.10 12.13
CA THR A 29 -37.33 25.48 12.27
C THR A 29 -38.27 24.63 11.39
N ALA A 30 -37.71 23.91 10.41
CA ALA A 30 -38.37 22.94 9.53
C ALA A 30 -37.36 21.90 9.02
N GLU A 31 -37.82 20.71 8.66
CA GLU A 31 -37.02 19.63 8.04
C GLU A 31 -37.45 19.43 6.58
N PRO A 32 -36.53 19.16 5.64
CA PRO A 32 -35.06 19.15 5.80
C PRO A 32 -34.52 20.56 6.07
N TRP A 33 -33.36 20.68 6.73
CA TRP A 33 -32.66 21.96 6.82
C TRP A 33 -32.17 22.38 5.43
N ASN A 34 -32.69 23.49 4.91
CA ASN A 34 -32.47 23.88 3.52
C ASN A 34 -31.58 25.12 3.41
N VAL A 35 -30.38 24.94 2.87
CA VAL A 35 -29.35 25.99 2.72
C VAL A 35 -28.96 26.14 1.26
N SER A 36 -28.61 27.36 0.82
CA SER A 36 -28.14 27.59 -0.55
C SER A 36 -26.61 27.54 -0.64
N ALA A 37 -26.06 27.15 -1.78
CA ALA A 37 -24.59 27.16 -1.98
C ALA A 37 -23.98 28.56 -1.84
N ALA A 38 -24.72 29.62 -2.15
CA ALA A 38 -24.25 30.98 -1.92
C ALA A 38 -24.04 31.28 -0.43
N GLN A 39 -24.85 30.68 0.45
CA GLN A 39 -24.66 30.77 1.89
C GLN A 39 -23.48 29.94 2.37
N LEU A 40 -23.25 28.77 1.76
CA LEU A 40 -22.08 27.92 2.05
C LEU A 40 -20.77 28.61 1.61
N ASP A 41 -20.70 29.17 0.40
CA ASP A 41 -19.52 29.91 -0.08
C ASP A 41 -19.23 31.16 0.78
N ALA A 42 -20.28 31.84 1.25
CA ALA A 42 -20.16 33.02 2.11
C ALA A 42 -19.55 32.73 3.50
N VAL A 43 -19.44 31.46 3.91
CA VAL A 43 -18.70 31.05 5.11
C VAL A 43 -17.22 31.48 5.00
N ALA A 44 -16.66 31.47 3.77
CA ALA A 44 -15.27 31.84 3.48
C ALA A 44 -14.24 31.11 4.35
N GLY A 45 -14.55 29.85 4.71
CA GLY A 45 -13.78 28.98 5.59
C GLY A 45 -14.30 27.54 5.48
N ASN A 46 -14.06 26.73 6.50
CA ASN A 46 -14.50 25.33 6.49
C ASN A 46 -16.02 25.25 6.63
N VAL A 47 -16.66 24.56 5.70
CA VAL A 47 -18.09 24.27 5.75
C VAL A 47 -18.25 22.85 6.29
N ILE A 48 -19.03 22.71 7.36
CA ILE A 48 -19.30 21.42 7.99
C ILE A 48 -20.80 21.19 7.93
N LEU A 49 -21.22 20.07 7.34
CA LEU A 49 -22.60 19.63 7.20
C LEU A 49 -22.73 18.30 7.92
N GLN A 50 -23.64 18.19 8.88
CA GLN A 50 -23.84 16.95 9.62
C GLN A 50 -25.33 16.66 9.78
N ALA A 51 -25.77 15.50 9.29
CA ALA A 51 -27.16 15.07 9.33
C ALA A 51 -27.28 13.70 10.00
N THR A 52 -28.37 13.44 10.73
CA THR A 52 -28.61 12.08 11.27
C THR A 52 -29.05 11.08 10.21
N ASN A 53 -29.55 11.54 9.06
CA ASN A 53 -30.03 10.72 7.98
C ASN A 53 -29.34 11.13 6.66
N ASP A 54 -29.95 11.91 5.78
CA ASP A 54 -29.40 12.16 4.44
C ASP A 54 -28.85 13.60 4.25
N ILE A 55 -27.87 13.77 3.35
CA ILE A 55 -27.42 15.07 2.84
C ILE A 55 -27.54 15.07 1.31
N ASP A 56 -28.43 15.91 0.77
CA ASP A 56 -28.71 16.00 -0.66
C ASP A 56 -28.24 17.35 -1.24
N PHE A 57 -27.39 17.29 -2.26
CA PHE A 57 -26.93 18.44 -3.02
C PHE A 57 -27.71 18.56 -4.33
N ASN A 58 -28.65 19.52 -4.40
CA ASN A 58 -29.51 19.76 -5.57
C ASN A 58 -29.06 20.97 -6.41
N GLN A 59 -27.88 21.49 -6.12
CA GLN A 59 -27.23 22.55 -6.88
C GLN A 59 -25.72 22.54 -6.64
N ASP A 60 -24.98 23.09 -7.60
CA ASP A 60 -23.53 23.23 -7.48
C ASP A 60 -23.13 23.97 -6.20
N VAL A 61 -22.13 23.43 -5.50
CA VAL A 61 -21.44 24.09 -4.39
C VAL A 61 -20.04 24.46 -4.85
N SER A 62 -19.74 25.75 -4.89
CA SER A 62 -18.40 26.24 -5.22
C SER A 62 -17.87 27.08 -4.07
N LEU A 63 -16.88 26.56 -3.34
CA LEU A 63 -16.16 27.29 -2.29
C LEU A 63 -14.99 28.06 -2.94
N THR A 64 -15.21 29.35 -3.15
CA THR A 64 -14.31 30.23 -3.92
C THR A 64 -13.16 30.79 -3.11
N THR A 65 -13.22 30.70 -1.78
CA THR A 65 -12.13 31.08 -0.89
C THR A 65 -11.04 30.01 -0.92
N ALA A 66 -9.79 30.41 -1.13
CA ALA A 66 -8.66 29.49 -1.17
C ALA A 66 -8.56 28.67 0.13
N ASN A 67 -8.38 27.36 -0.01
CA ASN A 67 -8.32 26.38 1.08
C ASN A 67 -9.58 26.29 1.96
N ALA A 68 -10.73 26.82 1.52
CA ALA A 68 -11.99 26.55 2.17
C ALA A 68 -12.41 25.09 1.88
N SER A 69 -12.54 24.28 2.93
CA SER A 69 -12.90 22.86 2.84
C SER A 69 -14.40 22.64 3.02
N LEU A 70 -14.90 21.52 2.49
CA LEU A 70 -16.25 21.03 2.76
C LEU A 70 -16.17 19.65 3.43
N THR A 71 -16.80 19.52 4.58
CA THR A 71 -17.00 18.25 5.28
C THR A 71 -18.51 17.98 5.35
N ALA A 72 -18.96 16.83 4.86
CA ALA A 72 -20.33 16.36 4.97
C ALA A 72 -20.37 14.98 5.64
N GLN A 73 -21.07 14.86 6.76
CA GLN A 73 -21.24 13.61 7.50
C GLN A 73 -22.74 13.30 7.63
N ALA A 74 -23.19 12.23 6.99
CA ALA A 74 -24.57 11.78 7.00
C ALA A 74 -24.68 10.45 7.75
N GLY A 75 -25.77 10.24 8.49
CA GLY A 75 -26.05 8.92 9.08
C GLY A 75 -26.56 7.88 8.11
N ASN A 76 -26.90 8.28 6.89
CA ASN A 76 -27.32 7.42 5.78
C ASN A 76 -26.60 7.90 4.51
N ASN A 77 -27.28 8.51 3.54
CA ASN A 77 -26.70 8.82 2.23
C ASN A 77 -26.14 10.24 2.11
N ILE A 78 -25.20 10.39 1.18
CA ILE A 78 -24.82 11.68 0.62
C ILE A 78 -25.04 11.61 -0.89
N THR A 79 -25.89 12.49 -1.43
CA THR A 79 -26.27 12.46 -2.84
C THR A 79 -25.91 13.77 -3.52
N LEU A 80 -25.18 13.71 -4.63
CA LEU A 80 -25.10 14.80 -5.59
C LEU A 80 -26.08 14.51 -6.73
N ASP A 81 -27.07 15.39 -6.88
CA ASP A 81 -28.08 15.27 -7.93
C ASP A 81 -27.47 15.39 -9.33
N THR A 82 -28.30 15.17 -10.35
CA THR A 82 -27.88 15.16 -11.76
C THR A 82 -27.26 16.50 -12.19
N ASN A 83 -26.02 16.49 -12.68
CA ASN A 83 -25.25 17.68 -13.04
C ASN A 83 -25.05 18.66 -11.86
N VAL A 84 -24.85 18.13 -10.66
CA VAL A 84 -24.49 18.91 -9.47
C VAL A 84 -23.09 18.56 -9.04
N SER A 85 -22.21 19.56 -8.99
CA SER A 85 -20.81 19.38 -8.59
C SER A 85 -20.50 20.08 -7.27
N ILE A 86 -19.53 19.52 -6.54
CA ILE A 86 -18.85 20.19 -5.42
C ILE A 86 -17.46 20.60 -5.90
N THR A 87 -17.14 21.88 -5.77
CA THR A 87 -15.83 22.42 -6.15
C THR A 87 -15.26 23.27 -5.03
N THR A 88 -14.02 23.03 -4.64
CA THR A 88 -13.24 23.89 -3.72
C THR A 88 -12.05 24.51 -4.45
N THR A 89 -11.38 25.46 -3.81
CA THR A 89 -10.17 26.11 -4.36
C THR A 89 -8.93 25.68 -3.56
N GLY A 90 -8.56 24.40 -3.65
CA GLY A 90 -7.45 23.80 -2.91
C GLY A 90 -7.80 23.38 -1.48
N GLY A 91 -9.07 23.50 -1.08
CA GLY A 91 -9.57 22.98 0.19
C GLY A 91 -10.03 21.53 0.07
N ASP A 92 -10.12 20.84 1.17
CA ASP A 92 -10.47 19.42 1.19
C ASP A 92 -11.97 19.21 0.91
N ILE A 93 -12.30 18.07 0.34
CA ILE A 93 -13.67 17.56 0.25
C ILE A 93 -13.73 16.26 1.05
N HIS A 94 -14.50 16.24 2.14
CA HIS A 94 -14.66 15.06 2.98
C HIS A 94 -16.14 14.66 3.00
N LEU A 95 -16.47 13.50 2.45
CA LEU A 95 -17.82 12.94 2.45
C LEU A 95 -17.83 11.63 3.25
N GLU A 96 -18.67 11.58 4.28
CA GLU A 96 -18.83 10.44 5.19
C GLU A 96 -20.31 10.05 5.26
N ALA A 97 -20.74 9.15 4.38
CA ALA A 97 -22.03 8.48 4.45
C ALA A 97 -21.96 7.32 5.44
N ASP A 98 -23.10 6.92 6.01
CA ASP A 98 -23.16 5.92 7.10
C ASP A 98 -22.14 6.23 8.21
N SER A 99 -22.06 7.51 8.58
CA SER A 99 -21.03 7.98 9.49
C SER A 99 -21.10 7.20 10.81
N PRO A 100 -19.99 6.59 11.29
CA PRO A 100 -19.96 5.93 12.60
C PRO A 100 -20.24 6.88 13.77
N HIS A 101 -20.24 8.18 13.51
CA HIS A 101 -20.63 9.20 14.47
C HIS A 101 -22.14 9.44 14.45
N ALA A 102 -22.78 9.41 13.29
CA ALA A 102 -24.21 9.65 13.15
C ALA A 102 -25.03 8.41 13.56
N GLY A 103 -26.09 8.61 14.36
CA GLY A 103 -26.97 7.53 14.84
C GLY A 103 -27.99 7.04 13.80
N GLY A 104 -27.65 7.11 12.51
CA GLY A 104 -28.53 6.82 11.37
C GLY A 104 -28.66 5.33 11.05
N PRO A 105 -29.47 4.97 10.02
CA PRO A 105 -29.55 3.61 9.52
C PRO A 105 -28.26 3.19 8.80
N ALA A 106 -27.78 1.97 9.10
CA ALA A 106 -26.61 1.41 8.44
C ALA A 106 -26.83 1.19 6.93
N GLY A 107 -25.75 1.25 6.14
CA GLY A 107 -25.77 0.97 4.69
C GLY A 107 -25.84 2.21 3.79
N GLY A 108 -25.46 3.37 4.32
CA GLY A 108 -25.42 4.63 3.57
C GLY A 108 -24.45 4.64 2.39
N THR A 109 -24.86 5.28 1.29
CA THR A 109 -24.14 5.35 0.02
C THR A 109 -23.71 6.78 -0.28
N ILE A 110 -22.52 6.96 -0.87
CA ILE A 110 -22.15 8.21 -1.56
C ILE A 110 -22.50 8.07 -3.03
N THR A 111 -23.37 8.95 -3.53
CA THR A 111 -23.85 8.91 -4.92
C THR A 111 -23.46 10.18 -5.66
N THR A 112 -22.81 10.02 -6.82
CA THR A 112 -22.76 11.06 -7.85
C THR A 112 -23.66 10.65 -9.01
N SER A 113 -24.77 11.35 -9.19
CA SER A 113 -25.92 10.85 -9.96
C SER A 113 -25.65 10.66 -11.45
N ASN A 114 -24.68 11.38 -12.04
CA ASN A 114 -24.32 11.26 -13.44
C ASN A 114 -22.87 11.70 -13.73
N PRO A 115 -22.37 11.51 -14.96
CA PRO A 115 -21.01 11.92 -15.36
C PRO A 115 -20.69 13.41 -15.37
N ASN A 116 -21.57 14.28 -14.85
CA ASN A 116 -21.24 15.70 -14.62
C ASN A 116 -21.57 16.10 -13.17
N SER A 117 -21.68 15.11 -12.27
CA SER A 117 -21.89 15.33 -10.84
C SER A 117 -20.54 15.18 -10.13
N ASP A 118 -19.66 16.17 -10.28
CA ASP A 118 -18.24 15.98 -10.02
C ASP A 118 -17.85 16.45 -8.61
N LEU A 119 -16.77 15.86 -8.07
CA LEU A 119 -16.07 16.31 -6.88
C LEU A 119 -14.70 16.86 -7.29
N ILE A 120 -14.46 18.16 -7.08
CA ILE A 120 -13.26 18.84 -7.60
C ILE A 120 -12.60 19.65 -6.48
N SER A 121 -11.50 19.17 -5.91
CA SER A 121 -10.83 19.87 -4.81
C SER A 121 -9.83 20.94 -5.29
N ASN A 122 -9.39 20.87 -6.55
CA ASN A 122 -8.34 21.73 -7.12
C ASN A 122 -7.03 21.75 -6.30
N GLY A 123 -6.62 20.61 -5.75
CA GLY A 123 -5.35 20.45 -5.03
C GLY A 123 -5.49 20.15 -3.54
N GLY A 124 -6.70 20.19 -2.98
CA GLY A 124 -7.01 19.67 -1.64
C GLY A 124 -7.25 18.16 -1.67
N ASN A 125 -7.32 17.54 -0.50
CA ASN A 125 -7.58 16.11 -0.40
C ASN A 125 -9.06 15.80 -0.63
N ILE A 126 -9.37 14.61 -1.14
CA ILE A 126 -10.73 14.08 -1.21
C ILE A 126 -10.81 12.80 -0.35
N THR A 127 -11.71 12.78 0.63
CA THR A 127 -11.94 11.61 1.48
C THR A 127 -13.38 11.14 1.30
N LEU A 128 -13.56 9.87 0.95
CA LEU A 128 -14.87 9.24 0.77
C LEU A 128 -15.01 8.03 1.70
N ILE A 129 -16.01 8.06 2.58
CA ILE A 129 -16.29 7.00 3.55
C ILE A 129 -17.77 6.65 3.42
N ALA A 130 -18.10 5.39 3.15
CA ALA A 130 -19.48 4.93 2.98
C ALA A 130 -19.59 3.41 3.14
N SER A 131 -20.81 2.88 3.20
CA SER A 131 -21.03 1.43 3.06
C SER A 131 -21.00 0.99 1.59
N ASP A 132 -21.31 1.88 0.65
CA ASP A 132 -21.32 1.65 -0.79
C ASP A 132 -21.04 2.97 -1.56
N PHE A 133 -20.61 2.87 -2.82
CA PHE A 133 -20.33 4.01 -3.68
C PHE A 133 -21.00 3.85 -5.05
N ASP A 134 -21.82 4.82 -5.45
CA ASP A 134 -22.39 4.91 -6.81
C ASP A 134 -21.85 6.18 -7.47
N LEU A 135 -20.61 6.11 -7.95
CA LEU A 135 -19.88 7.27 -8.49
C LEU A 135 -19.88 7.26 -10.01
N LYS A 136 -20.60 8.22 -10.61
CA LYS A 136 -20.66 8.39 -12.06
C LYS A 136 -19.90 9.64 -12.54
N GLY A 137 -19.82 10.67 -11.71
CA GLY A 137 -19.10 11.92 -11.97
C GLY A 137 -17.65 11.85 -11.51
N ASP A 138 -16.82 12.74 -12.04
CA ASP A 138 -15.38 12.73 -11.83
C ASP A 138 -15.01 13.10 -10.39
N VAL A 139 -13.98 12.47 -9.84
CA VAL A 139 -13.40 12.75 -8.51
C VAL A 139 -11.96 13.22 -8.69
N LEU A 140 -11.77 14.54 -8.69
CA LEU A 140 -10.56 15.22 -9.16
C LEU A 140 -9.86 15.96 -8.01
N ALA A 141 -8.78 15.38 -7.48
CA ALA A 141 -8.03 15.99 -6.38
C ALA A 141 -6.88 16.90 -6.83
N GLY A 142 -6.49 16.86 -8.11
CA GLY A 142 -5.30 17.55 -8.59
C GLY A 142 -4.05 17.04 -7.87
N SER A 143 -3.36 17.90 -7.12
CA SER A 143 -2.19 17.51 -6.32
C SER A 143 -2.51 16.91 -4.94
N GLY A 144 -3.77 16.95 -4.50
CA GLY A 144 -4.17 16.41 -3.21
C GLY A 144 -4.42 14.90 -3.28
N ASP A 145 -4.44 14.26 -2.12
CA ASP A 145 -4.64 12.82 -2.01
C ASP A 145 -6.13 12.46 -2.17
N ILE A 146 -6.40 11.22 -2.56
CA ILE A 146 -7.75 10.64 -2.57
C ILE A 146 -7.72 9.41 -1.67
N SER A 147 -8.58 9.37 -0.66
CA SER A 147 -8.69 8.24 0.28
C SER A 147 -10.12 7.73 0.34
N ILE A 148 -10.29 6.41 0.19
CA ILE A 148 -11.61 5.76 0.12
C ILE A 148 -11.61 4.53 1.01
N THR A 149 -12.64 4.35 1.84
CA THR A 149 -12.81 3.14 2.67
C THR A 149 -14.25 2.91 3.07
N THR A 150 -14.54 1.71 3.58
CA THR A 150 -15.84 1.37 4.17
C THR A 150 -16.04 2.08 5.52
N SER A 151 -17.29 2.45 5.84
CA SER A 151 -17.65 3.21 7.06
C SER A 151 -17.49 2.43 8.37
N ASP A 152 -17.43 1.10 8.30
CA ASP A 152 -17.50 0.20 9.46
C ASP A 152 -16.34 -0.82 9.52
N ASN A 153 -15.25 -0.55 8.80
CA ASN A 153 -14.13 -1.48 8.59
C ASN A 153 -14.55 -2.81 7.96
N SER A 154 -15.68 -2.89 7.26
CA SER A 154 -16.04 -4.08 6.48
C SER A 154 -15.09 -4.30 5.31
N ALA A 155 -15.20 -5.47 4.68
CA ALA A 155 -14.47 -5.78 3.46
C ALA A 155 -14.84 -4.79 2.34
N LEU A 156 -13.84 -4.40 1.55
CA LEU A 156 -13.99 -3.58 0.35
C LEU A 156 -13.90 -4.49 -0.89
N GLY A 157 -15.05 -4.83 -1.46
CA GLY A 157 -15.15 -5.55 -2.72
C GLY A 157 -15.00 -4.60 -3.91
N ILE A 158 -14.22 -5.01 -4.91
CA ILE A 158 -13.99 -4.28 -6.15
C ILE A 158 -14.42 -5.16 -7.33
N GLY A 159 -15.52 -4.80 -7.98
CA GLY A 159 -16.12 -5.57 -9.06
C GLY A 159 -17.53 -5.10 -9.41
N ASN A 160 -18.32 -6.00 -10.01
CA ASN A 160 -19.71 -5.72 -10.41
C ASN A 160 -20.72 -6.61 -9.66
N GLY A 161 -20.28 -7.26 -8.58
CA GLY A 161 -21.10 -8.09 -7.71
C GLY A 161 -21.96 -7.24 -6.77
N ALA A 162 -23.03 -7.83 -6.24
CA ALA A 162 -23.95 -7.15 -5.33
C ALA A 162 -23.35 -6.83 -3.93
N THR A 163 -22.14 -7.29 -3.67
CA THR A 163 -21.39 -7.05 -2.43
C THR A 163 -20.13 -6.21 -2.68
N ASP A 164 -19.88 -5.82 -3.93
CA ASP A 164 -18.75 -4.96 -4.28
C ASP A 164 -19.16 -3.51 -4.07
N GLN A 165 -18.29 -2.73 -3.42
CA GLN A 165 -18.51 -1.32 -3.12
C GLN A 165 -18.05 -0.40 -4.24
N LEU A 166 -17.14 -0.89 -5.08
CA LEU A 166 -16.59 -0.15 -6.22
C LEU A 166 -16.52 -1.05 -7.43
N SER A 167 -16.74 -0.49 -8.60
CA SER A 167 -16.58 -1.11 -9.91
C SER A 167 -15.45 -0.44 -10.68
N GLN A 168 -15.06 -1.06 -11.80
CA GLN A 168 -14.12 -0.43 -12.73
C GLN A 168 -14.62 0.94 -13.23
N ASN A 169 -15.93 1.09 -13.44
CA ASN A 169 -16.46 2.35 -13.95
C ASN A 169 -16.33 3.47 -12.90
N GLU A 170 -16.57 3.16 -11.63
CA GLU A 170 -16.31 4.10 -10.54
C GLU A 170 -14.81 4.39 -10.39
N LEU A 171 -13.95 3.37 -10.47
CA LEU A 171 -12.50 3.57 -10.40
C LEU A 171 -11.96 4.48 -11.52
N ASN A 172 -12.59 4.48 -12.69
CA ASN A 172 -12.24 5.38 -13.81
C ASN A 172 -12.62 6.84 -13.57
N THR A 173 -13.41 7.15 -12.53
CA THR A 173 -13.79 8.54 -12.22
C THR A 173 -12.72 9.28 -11.44
N PHE A 174 -11.77 8.57 -10.83
CA PHE A 174 -10.78 9.19 -9.95
C PHE A 174 -9.55 9.68 -10.72
N SER A 175 -9.06 10.87 -10.37
CA SER A 175 -7.76 11.37 -10.83
C SER A 175 -7.03 12.16 -9.75
N THR A 176 -5.75 11.83 -9.58
CA THR A 176 -4.85 12.53 -8.66
C THR A 176 -3.36 12.37 -9.04
N SER A 177 -2.57 13.41 -8.77
CA SER A 177 -1.11 13.34 -8.71
C SER A 177 -0.55 13.20 -7.29
N GLY A 178 -1.41 13.26 -6.28
CA GLY A 178 -1.12 12.85 -4.90
C GLY A 178 -1.20 11.32 -4.75
N ILE A 179 -1.39 10.87 -3.51
CA ILE A 179 -1.58 9.45 -3.19
C ILE A 179 -3.05 9.08 -3.44
N PHE A 180 -3.27 7.98 -4.16
CA PHE A 180 -4.58 7.33 -4.24
C PHE A 180 -4.59 6.12 -3.30
N THR A 181 -5.41 6.17 -2.26
CA THR A 181 -5.51 5.15 -1.21
C THR A 181 -6.88 4.49 -1.23
N LEU A 182 -6.91 3.17 -1.35
CA LEU A 182 -8.10 2.34 -1.20
C LEU A 182 -8.01 1.45 0.05
N GLY A 183 -9.08 1.45 0.83
CA GLY A 183 -9.21 0.66 2.06
C GLY A 183 -8.69 1.35 3.32
N GLN A 184 -8.30 2.63 3.26
CA GLN A 184 -7.99 3.40 4.47
C GLN A 184 -8.42 4.86 4.33
N ALA A 185 -9.02 5.40 5.38
CA ALA A 185 -9.27 6.83 5.55
C ALA A 185 -9.52 7.17 7.02
N THR A 186 -9.40 8.45 7.37
CA THR A 186 -9.74 8.96 8.70
C THR A 186 -11.05 9.74 8.61
N THR A 187 -12.03 9.34 9.42
CA THR A 187 -13.33 10.04 9.55
C THR A 187 -13.16 11.48 10.05
N ALA A 188 -14.12 12.37 9.78
CA ALA A 188 -14.01 13.76 10.24
C ALA A 188 -14.28 13.96 11.75
N GLY A 189 -14.53 12.87 12.49
CA GLY A 189 -14.78 12.88 13.92
C GLY A 189 -16.17 13.38 14.28
N THR A 190 -16.43 13.51 15.58
CA THR A 190 -17.75 13.85 16.13
C THR A 190 -18.21 15.28 15.86
N ASP A 191 -17.29 16.18 15.51
CA ASP A 191 -17.54 17.60 15.26
C ASP A 191 -17.23 18.03 13.82
N GLY A 192 -16.85 17.09 12.95
CA GLY A 192 -16.45 17.37 11.57
C GLY A 192 -15.11 18.10 11.44
N GLN A 193 -14.39 18.31 12.55
CA GLN A 193 -13.09 19.00 12.62
C GLN A 193 -11.96 18.09 13.10
N GLY A 194 -12.23 16.79 13.24
CA GLY A 194 -11.29 15.77 13.67
C GLY A 194 -11.38 15.39 15.16
N THR A 195 -12.24 16.04 15.97
CA THR A 195 -12.36 15.65 17.38
C THR A 195 -13.03 14.29 17.48
N GLY A 196 -12.28 13.30 17.98
CA GLY A 196 -12.77 11.92 18.08
C GLY A 196 -12.80 11.19 16.73
N ALA A 197 -12.04 11.67 15.75
CA ALA A 197 -11.81 10.96 14.49
C ALA A 197 -11.31 9.54 14.74
N LEU A 198 -11.80 8.63 13.90
CA LEU A 198 -11.45 7.23 13.82
C LEU A 198 -10.70 6.97 12.52
N ASP A 199 -9.57 6.28 12.62
CA ASP A 199 -8.89 5.70 11.47
C ASP A 199 -9.62 4.41 11.10
N LEU A 200 -10.12 4.36 9.87
CA LEU A 200 -10.79 3.22 9.31
C LEU A 200 -9.84 2.51 8.35
N THR A 201 -9.80 1.19 8.46
CA THR A 201 -9.09 0.30 7.55
C THR A 201 -10.04 -0.82 7.18
N ALA A 202 -10.25 -1.05 5.88
CA ALA A 202 -11.06 -2.15 5.39
C ALA A 202 -10.55 -3.48 5.96
N ASP A 203 -11.46 -4.36 6.39
CA ASP A 203 -11.09 -5.68 6.92
C ASP A 203 -10.28 -6.46 5.89
N SER A 204 -10.76 -6.52 4.65
CA SER A 204 -10.10 -7.13 3.51
C SER A 204 -10.41 -6.34 2.24
N ILE A 205 -9.57 -6.50 1.21
CA ILE A 205 -9.87 -6.00 -0.14
C ILE A 205 -9.94 -7.19 -1.10
N THR A 206 -10.98 -7.27 -1.90
CA THR A 206 -11.13 -8.35 -2.90
C THR A 206 -11.45 -7.79 -4.27
N PHE A 207 -10.63 -8.14 -5.27
CA PHE A 207 -10.87 -7.79 -6.67
C PHE A 207 -11.61 -8.95 -7.35
N ASN A 208 -12.92 -8.78 -7.55
CA ASN A 208 -13.81 -9.78 -8.13
C ASN A 208 -13.96 -9.66 -9.65
N ASN A 209 -13.41 -8.61 -10.26
CA ASN A 209 -13.35 -8.40 -11.71
C ASN A 209 -12.01 -7.79 -12.09
N ASN A 210 -11.64 -7.90 -13.37
CA ASN A 210 -10.41 -7.30 -13.85
C ASN A 210 -10.46 -5.79 -13.63
N VAL A 211 -9.43 -5.27 -12.99
CA VAL A 211 -9.25 -3.85 -12.73
C VAL A 211 -8.02 -3.34 -13.45
N THR A 212 -8.16 -2.21 -14.12
CA THR A 212 -7.08 -1.41 -14.69
C THR A 212 -7.16 -0.01 -14.09
N LEU A 213 -6.07 0.42 -13.46
CA LEU A 213 -5.85 1.82 -13.12
C LEU A 213 -4.96 2.42 -14.23
N ASP A 214 -5.38 3.56 -14.80
CA ASP A 214 -4.76 4.20 -15.98
C ASP A 214 -4.01 5.51 -15.57
N ALA A 215 -3.50 6.25 -16.55
CA ALA A 215 -2.70 7.47 -16.44
C ALA A 215 -3.32 8.63 -15.62
N ASP A 216 -4.58 8.49 -15.20
CA ASP A 216 -5.26 9.42 -14.30
C ASP A 216 -4.67 9.42 -12.88
N PHE A 217 -3.88 8.39 -12.55
CA PHE A 217 -3.06 8.32 -11.34
C PHE A 217 -1.58 8.52 -11.69
N THR A 218 -0.96 9.58 -11.16
CA THR A 218 0.47 9.89 -11.42
C THR A 218 1.34 9.91 -10.17
N GLY A 219 0.73 9.85 -8.98
CA GLY A 219 1.44 9.74 -7.70
C GLY A 219 1.64 8.29 -7.26
N GLN A 220 1.57 8.04 -5.96
CA GLN A 220 1.63 6.70 -5.37
C GLN A 220 0.21 6.10 -5.32
N ILE A 221 0.10 4.78 -5.50
CA ILE A 221 -1.16 4.05 -5.29
C ILE A 221 -0.99 3.08 -4.13
N ASP A 222 -1.88 3.17 -3.15
CA ASP A 222 -1.91 2.34 -1.97
C ASP A 222 -3.23 1.57 -1.89
N PHE A 223 -3.14 0.26 -1.67
CA PHE A 223 -4.25 -0.55 -1.19
C PHE A 223 -3.91 -1.03 0.21
N THR A 224 -4.78 -0.80 1.17
CA THR A 224 -4.53 -1.12 2.58
C THR A 224 -5.71 -1.87 3.17
N ALA A 225 -5.46 -3.02 3.77
CA ALA A 225 -6.44 -3.86 4.43
C ALA A 225 -5.87 -4.42 5.74
N ALA A 226 -6.74 -4.74 6.70
CA ALA A 226 -6.30 -5.27 7.99
C ALA A 226 -5.99 -6.77 7.97
N ASN A 227 -6.71 -7.54 7.15
CA ASN A 227 -6.78 -9.01 7.18
C ASN A 227 -6.70 -9.63 5.78
N GLY A 228 -6.03 -8.97 4.83
CA GLY A 228 -5.68 -9.56 3.55
C GLY A 228 -6.18 -8.80 2.33
N ILE A 229 -5.49 -9.01 1.22
CA ILE A 229 -5.88 -8.55 -0.12
C ILE A 229 -5.91 -9.76 -1.05
N THR A 230 -7.01 -9.92 -1.77
CA THR A 230 -7.23 -11.05 -2.69
C THR A 230 -7.53 -10.55 -4.10
N LEU A 231 -6.78 -11.04 -5.07
CA LEU A 231 -7.05 -10.85 -6.49
C LEU A 231 -7.77 -12.09 -7.04
N ASP A 232 -9.10 -12.11 -7.05
CA ASP A 232 -9.90 -13.14 -7.74
C ASP A 232 -10.08 -12.84 -9.24
N ALA A 233 -9.44 -11.75 -9.69
CA ALA A 233 -9.35 -11.28 -11.05
C ALA A 233 -8.09 -10.42 -11.22
N SER A 234 -7.69 -10.13 -12.46
CA SER A 234 -6.42 -9.45 -12.72
C SER A 234 -6.44 -7.96 -12.33
N LEU A 235 -5.36 -7.48 -11.72
CA LEU A 235 -5.11 -6.09 -11.39
C LEU A 235 -3.94 -5.54 -12.22
N THR A 236 -4.22 -4.53 -13.03
CA THR A 236 -3.26 -3.89 -13.93
C THR A 236 -3.11 -2.42 -13.56
N PHE A 237 -1.87 -1.97 -13.40
CA PHE A 237 -1.54 -0.55 -13.28
C PHE A 237 -0.89 -0.11 -14.58
N ASP A 238 -1.68 0.46 -15.49
CA ASP A 238 -1.20 1.08 -16.74
C ASP A 238 -0.99 2.58 -16.50
N THR A 239 -0.19 2.89 -15.48
CA THR A 239 0.00 4.24 -14.96
C THR A 239 1.47 4.62 -15.00
N ALA A 240 1.78 5.91 -14.98
CA ALA A 240 3.13 6.40 -14.74
C ALA A 240 3.28 6.86 -13.27
N THR A 241 3.02 5.93 -12.34
CA THR A 241 3.06 6.19 -10.89
C THR A 241 4.48 6.14 -10.33
N THR A 242 4.68 6.66 -9.12
CA THR A 242 5.99 6.55 -8.44
C THR A 242 6.20 5.18 -7.80
N SER A 243 5.11 4.57 -7.31
CA SER A 243 5.10 3.28 -6.64
C SER A 243 3.68 2.77 -6.47
N VAL A 244 3.53 1.44 -6.42
CA VAL A 244 2.32 0.73 -6.02
C VAL A 244 2.61 0.01 -4.70
N ASN A 245 1.80 0.22 -3.68
CA ASN A 245 1.92 -0.52 -2.42
C ASN A 245 0.63 -1.28 -2.11
N LEU A 246 0.79 -2.55 -1.76
CA LEU A 246 -0.28 -3.46 -1.36
C LEU A 246 0.01 -3.89 0.07
N ASP A 247 -0.73 -3.34 1.03
CA ASP A 247 -0.62 -3.66 2.45
C ASP A 247 -1.81 -4.51 2.90
N SER A 248 -1.60 -5.81 2.98
CA SER A 248 -2.57 -6.81 3.44
C SER A 248 -2.69 -6.88 4.97
N GLY A 249 -1.97 -6.02 5.72
CA GLY A 249 -1.98 -6.02 7.16
C GLY A 249 -1.59 -7.39 7.72
N SER A 250 -2.38 -7.92 8.64
CA SER A 250 -2.10 -9.22 9.28
C SER A 250 -2.52 -10.45 8.45
N GLY A 251 -3.11 -10.24 7.27
CA GLY A 251 -3.53 -11.31 6.36
C GLY A 251 -2.58 -11.53 5.17
N ALA A 252 -2.88 -12.56 4.39
CA ALA A 252 -2.12 -12.91 3.20
C ALA A 252 -2.41 -11.94 2.04
N PHE A 253 -1.44 -11.80 1.13
CA PHE A 253 -1.67 -11.29 -0.20
C PHE A 253 -1.84 -12.48 -1.15
N MET A 254 -3.02 -12.61 -1.78
CA MET A 254 -3.34 -13.73 -2.66
C MET A 254 -3.58 -13.27 -4.10
N VAL A 255 -2.93 -13.95 -5.06
CA VAL A 255 -3.27 -13.85 -6.48
C VAL A 255 -3.97 -15.12 -6.93
N GLY A 256 -5.18 -14.98 -7.46
CA GLY A 256 -6.06 -16.04 -7.91
C GLY A 256 -5.55 -16.80 -9.14
N VAL A 257 -6.20 -17.92 -9.47
CA VAL A 257 -5.74 -18.84 -10.51
C VAL A 257 -5.79 -18.20 -11.91
N ASN A 258 -4.63 -18.11 -12.57
CA ASN A 258 -4.45 -17.45 -13.87
C ASN A 258 -4.68 -15.93 -13.87
N ASP A 259 -4.70 -15.30 -12.70
CA ASP A 259 -4.81 -13.86 -12.58
C ASP A 259 -3.44 -13.18 -12.61
N LEU A 260 -3.43 -11.93 -13.04
CA LEU A 260 -2.24 -11.09 -13.14
C LEU A 260 -2.28 -9.97 -12.12
N LEU A 261 -1.15 -9.70 -11.48
CA LEU A 261 -0.80 -8.41 -10.92
C LEU A 261 0.30 -7.81 -11.79
N THR A 262 0.05 -6.69 -12.46
CA THR A 262 1.11 -6.03 -13.25
C THR A 262 1.20 -4.55 -13.00
N THR A 263 2.42 -4.05 -12.78
CA THR A 263 2.65 -2.62 -12.49
C THR A 263 3.23 -1.83 -13.66
N THR A 264 3.40 -2.43 -14.84
CA THR A 264 3.89 -1.75 -16.05
C THR A 264 5.18 -0.94 -15.85
N ASN A 265 6.16 -1.51 -15.13
CA ASN A 265 7.44 -0.88 -14.77
C ASN A 265 7.41 0.15 -13.63
N ASN A 266 6.36 0.14 -12.80
CA ASN A 266 6.35 0.88 -11.54
C ASN A 266 6.85 -0.02 -10.39
N PRO A 267 7.63 0.50 -9.42
CA PRO A 267 8.02 -0.25 -8.23
C PRO A 267 6.79 -0.78 -7.48
N LEU A 268 6.89 -2.00 -6.97
CA LEU A 268 5.83 -2.67 -6.23
C LEU A 268 6.31 -3.04 -4.84
N THR A 269 5.56 -2.64 -3.81
CA THR A 269 5.73 -3.14 -2.45
C THR A 269 4.53 -4.00 -2.08
N ILE A 270 4.78 -5.19 -1.53
CA ILE A 270 3.73 -6.02 -0.93
C ILE A 270 4.10 -6.25 0.53
N THR A 271 3.26 -5.75 1.43
CA THR A 271 3.33 -6.02 2.87
C THR A 271 2.22 -6.99 3.22
N ALA A 272 2.54 -8.18 3.72
CA ALA A 272 1.52 -9.18 4.06
C ALA A 272 2.03 -10.14 5.14
N SER A 273 1.16 -10.97 5.70
CA SER A 273 1.58 -12.07 6.57
C SER A 273 2.13 -13.24 5.79
N ASP A 274 1.67 -13.41 4.55
CA ASP A 274 2.04 -14.47 3.62
C ASP A 274 1.80 -14.03 2.18
N LEU A 275 2.45 -14.70 1.21
CA LEU A 275 2.30 -14.47 -0.22
C LEU A 275 1.82 -15.75 -0.91
N ASP A 276 0.57 -15.76 -1.36
CA ASP A 276 -0.03 -16.89 -2.07
C ASP A 276 -0.18 -16.57 -3.56
N VAL A 277 0.70 -17.08 -4.42
CA VAL A 277 0.57 -16.94 -5.89
C VAL A 277 0.10 -18.25 -6.48
N ASN A 278 -1.21 -18.33 -6.78
CA ASN A 278 -1.84 -19.57 -7.22
C ASN A 278 -1.38 -20.03 -8.60
N THR A 279 -1.73 -21.26 -8.97
CA THR A 279 -1.32 -21.86 -10.24
C THR A 279 -1.73 -21.01 -11.44
N GLY A 280 -0.74 -20.66 -12.28
CA GLY A 280 -0.94 -19.87 -13.50
C GLY A 280 -1.01 -18.37 -13.26
N ALA A 281 -1.04 -17.92 -11.99
CA ALA A 281 -0.98 -16.52 -11.63
C ALA A 281 0.41 -15.94 -11.89
N VAL A 282 0.48 -14.62 -12.09
CA VAL A 282 1.75 -13.92 -12.33
C VAL A 282 1.75 -12.58 -11.61
N ILE A 283 2.89 -12.23 -10.99
CA ILE A 283 3.20 -10.88 -10.53
C ILE A 283 4.31 -10.32 -11.43
N ASP A 284 4.04 -9.25 -12.16
CA ASP A 284 4.97 -8.68 -13.15
C ASP A 284 5.16 -7.16 -12.95
N ALA A 285 6.32 -6.80 -12.38
CA ALA A 285 6.76 -5.41 -12.26
C ALA A 285 7.62 -4.94 -13.45
N GLY A 286 7.76 -5.77 -14.49
CA GLY A 286 8.55 -5.48 -15.67
C GLY A 286 10.01 -5.19 -15.32
N THR A 287 10.44 -3.95 -15.59
CA THR A 287 11.80 -3.47 -15.31
C THR A 287 11.98 -2.80 -13.95
N ALA A 288 10.93 -2.72 -13.13
CA ALA A 288 11.02 -2.20 -11.77
C ALA A 288 11.40 -3.28 -10.75
N GLY A 289 11.66 -2.87 -9.51
CA GLY A 289 11.88 -3.77 -8.38
C GLY A 289 10.58 -4.12 -7.67
N ILE A 290 10.57 -5.29 -7.02
CA ILE A 290 9.53 -5.70 -6.07
C ILE A 290 10.16 -5.81 -4.69
N ASN A 291 9.52 -5.22 -3.68
CA ASN A 291 9.87 -5.42 -2.28
C ASN A 291 8.75 -6.18 -1.57
N LEU A 292 9.07 -7.35 -1.03
CA LEU A 292 8.17 -8.18 -0.24
C LEU A 292 8.50 -7.99 1.23
N ILE A 293 7.53 -7.52 2.01
CA ILE A 293 7.68 -7.18 3.42
C ILE A 293 6.81 -8.09 4.28
N ALA A 294 7.42 -8.75 5.26
CA ALA A 294 6.67 -9.43 6.31
C ALA A 294 5.98 -8.39 7.21
N SER A 295 4.64 -8.43 7.25
CA SER A 295 3.79 -7.43 7.93
C SER A 295 3.79 -7.56 9.45
N ASN A 296 3.98 -8.78 9.94
CA ASN A 296 4.20 -9.05 11.35
C ASN A 296 5.72 -9.13 11.57
N ASP A 297 6.19 -8.89 12.80
CA ASP A 297 7.59 -9.11 13.23
C ASP A 297 8.07 -10.58 13.11
N GLY A 298 7.37 -11.37 12.29
CA GLY A 298 7.65 -12.75 11.99
C GLY A 298 8.78 -12.92 10.99
N ASN A 299 9.21 -14.16 10.90
CA ASN A 299 10.26 -14.55 9.99
C ASN A 299 9.72 -14.61 8.57
N LEU A 300 10.65 -14.55 7.62
CA LEU A 300 10.40 -14.75 6.20
C LEU A 300 11.16 -15.99 5.73
N SER A 301 10.47 -16.89 5.04
CA SER A 301 11.00 -18.17 4.57
C SER A 301 10.92 -18.26 3.05
N ILE A 302 12.05 -18.52 2.39
CA ILE A 302 12.20 -18.55 0.93
C ILE A 302 12.61 -19.96 0.48
N GLY A 303 11.90 -20.55 -0.51
CA GLY A 303 12.32 -21.76 -1.20
C GLY A 303 11.43 -23.00 -0.98
N THR A 304 12.00 -24.10 -0.47
CA THR A 304 11.37 -25.43 -0.39
C THR A 304 10.85 -25.81 1.00
N SER A 305 11.40 -25.22 2.06
CA SER A 305 11.02 -25.45 3.45
C SER A 305 10.41 -24.18 4.01
N GLN A 306 9.11 -24.23 4.25
CA GLN A 306 8.31 -23.09 4.68
C GLN A 306 7.72 -23.45 6.03
N GLY A 307 8.14 -22.76 7.08
CA GLY A 307 7.57 -22.92 8.42
C GLY A 307 6.10 -22.49 8.41
N GLY A 308 5.29 -23.10 9.28
CA GLY A 308 3.92 -22.64 9.48
C GLY A 308 3.90 -21.34 10.27
N GLY A 309 3.25 -20.29 9.76
CA GLY A 309 3.07 -19.00 10.45
C GLY A 309 4.15 -17.95 10.19
N GLU A 310 4.97 -18.15 9.17
CA GLU A 310 5.98 -17.21 8.66
C GLU A 310 5.50 -16.62 7.33
N PHE A 311 6.10 -15.51 6.87
CA PHE A 311 5.90 -15.05 5.50
C PHE A 311 6.61 -16.00 4.54
N ASN A 312 5.87 -16.74 3.74
CA ASN A 312 6.42 -17.80 2.92
C ASN A 312 6.45 -17.40 1.45
N VAL A 313 7.59 -17.65 0.79
CA VAL A 313 7.73 -17.50 -0.66
C VAL A 313 8.42 -18.72 -1.25
N SER A 314 7.67 -19.54 -1.96
CA SER A 314 8.07 -20.86 -2.42
C SER A 314 8.77 -20.77 -3.75
N ASN A 315 9.47 -21.82 -4.15
CA ASN A 315 10.00 -21.88 -5.52
C ASN A 315 8.91 -21.76 -6.61
N ALA A 316 7.64 -22.08 -6.30
CA ALA A 316 6.53 -21.87 -7.24
C ALA A 316 6.10 -20.40 -7.31
N GLU A 317 5.96 -19.71 -6.17
CA GLU A 317 5.72 -18.26 -6.14
C GLU A 317 6.87 -17.50 -6.79
N LEU A 318 8.12 -17.83 -6.44
CA LEU A 318 9.31 -17.22 -7.02
C LEU A 318 9.34 -17.34 -8.55
N GLY A 319 8.91 -18.48 -9.10
CA GLY A 319 8.84 -18.71 -10.55
C GLY A 319 7.71 -17.96 -11.25
N SER A 320 6.78 -17.39 -10.48
CA SER A 320 5.61 -16.64 -10.96
C SER A 320 5.80 -15.12 -10.85
N ILE A 321 6.95 -14.68 -10.32
CA ILE A 321 7.32 -13.28 -10.17
C ILE A 321 8.27 -12.86 -11.31
N THR A 322 8.11 -11.64 -11.81
CA THR A 322 9.03 -11.00 -12.76
C THR A 322 9.37 -9.59 -12.26
N ALA A 323 10.66 -9.35 -12.01
CA ALA A 323 11.17 -8.06 -11.56
C ALA A 323 12.67 -7.90 -11.84
N SER A 324 13.14 -6.64 -11.95
CA SER A 324 14.57 -6.31 -12.07
C SER A 324 15.35 -6.47 -10.75
N SER A 325 14.66 -6.34 -9.63
CA SER A 325 15.11 -6.76 -8.30
C SER A 325 13.94 -7.36 -7.54
N LEU A 326 14.23 -8.34 -6.71
CA LEU A 326 13.28 -8.90 -5.76
C LEU A 326 13.92 -8.84 -4.38
N ASP A 327 13.41 -7.91 -3.57
CA ASP A 327 13.89 -7.63 -2.23
C ASP A 327 12.92 -8.27 -1.22
N PHE A 328 13.49 -8.90 -0.19
CA PHE A 328 12.76 -9.50 0.92
C PHE A 328 13.14 -8.79 2.20
N THR A 329 12.14 -8.28 2.91
CA THR A 329 12.34 -7.46 4.09
C THR A 329 11.53 -8.01 5.25
N THR A 330 12.17 -8.22 6.39
CA THR A 330 11.46 -8.38 7.66
C THR A 330 11.51 -7.07 8.43
N THR A 331 10.52 -6.86 9.30
CA THR A 331 10.50 -5.73 10.22
C THR A 331 11.01 -6.17 11.60
N ASN A 332 11.52 -5.21 12.38
CA ASN A 332 11.95 -5.41 13.77
C ASN A 332 12.97 -6.53 13.98
N THR A 333 12.57 -7.68 14.52
CA THR A 333 13.46 -8.81 14.89
C THR A 333 13.22 -10.06 14.04
N GLY A 334 12.52 -9.95 12.91
CA GLY A 334 12.22 -11.11 12.08
C GLY A 334 13.47 -11.65 11.38
N ASP A 335 13.64 -12.97 11.36
CA ASP A 335 14.71 -13.67 10.63
C ASP A 335 14.34 -13.88 9.17
N ILE A 336 15.34 -14.06 8.30
CA ILE A 336 15.15 -14.57 6.94
C ILE A 336 15.80 -15.96 6.84
N PHE A 337 15.00 -16.97 6.48
CA PHE A 337 15.46 -18.31 6.16
C PHE A 337 15.40 -18.53 4.65
N VAL A 338 16.52 -18.91 4.04
CA VAL A 338 16.59 -19.24 2.62
C VAL A 338 16.92 -20.71 2.46
N ASP A 339 15.93 -21.52 2.10
CA ASP A 339 16.02 -22.98 2.11
C ASP A 339 15.75 -23.58 0.73
N GLY A 340 16.81 -23.96 0.01
CA GLY A 340 16.66 -24.60 -1.29
C GLY A 340 16.04 -23.67 -2.34
N ALA A 341 16.28 -22.36 -2.20
CA ALA A 341 15.83 -21.34 -3.14
C ALA A 341 16.58 -21.54 -4.46
N THR A 342 15.92 -22.22 -5.40
CA THR A 342 16.42 -22.46 -6.75
C THR A 342 15.70 -21.51 -7.68
N LEU A 343 15.92 -20.22 -7.43
CA LEU A 343 15.27 -19.14 -8.15
C LEU A 343 15.49 -19.33 -9.65
N ALA A 344 14.40 -19.23 -10.42
CA ALA A 344 14.53 -19.09 -11.86
C ALA A 344 15.33 -17.81 -12.13
N ALA A 345 16.19 -17.84 -13.15
CA ALA A 345 16.94 -16.68 -13.67
C ALA A 345 16.05 -15.50 -14.16
N ALA A 346 14.74 -15.54 -13.89
CA ALA A 346 13.74 -14.53 -14.23
C ALA A 346 13.69 -13.37 -13.24
N ASN A 347 14.02 -13.60 -11.95
CA ASN A 347 14.13 -12.53 -10.96
C ASN A 347 15.54 -11.94 -11.04
N GLY A 348 15.63 -10.62 -11.16
CA GLY A 348 16.91 -9.91 -11.30
C GLY A 348 17.79 -9.99 -10.06
N ASN A 349 18.22 -8.86 -9.51
CA ASN A 349 19.02 -8.86 -8.28
C ASN A 349 18.18 -9.31 -7.08
N ILE A 350 18.76 -10.00 -6.10
CA ILE A 350 18.08 -10.36 -4.86
C ILE A 350 18.64 -9.54 -3.70
N GLY A 351 17.75 -8.88 -2.97
CA GLY A 351 18.03 -8.23 -1.70
C GLY A 351 17.39 -8.98 -0.54
N LEU A 352 18.13 -9.19 0.54
CA LEU A 352 17.62 -9.69 1.80
C LEU A 352 17.91 -8.65 2.88
N SER A 353 16.89 -8.17 3.56
CA SER A 353 16.98 -7.18 4.64
C SER A 353 16.31 -7.74 5.89
N SER A 354 17.10 -8.35 6.77
CA SER A 354 16.61 -8.98 7.99
C SER A 354 16.73 -8.07 9.20
N GLY A 355 15.66 -8.05 10.00
CA GLY A 355 15.61 -7.46 11.33
C GLY A 355 16.50 -8.17 12.35
N ASP A 356 16.80 -9.46 12.16
CA ASP A 356 17.76 -10.22 12.98
C ASP A 356 18.69 -11.04 12.07
N THR A 357 18.51 -12.36 11.95
CA THR A 357 19.45 -13.27 11.29
C THR A 357 19.05 -13.53 9.83
N VAL A 358 20.03 -13.80 8.97
CA VAL A 358 19.82 -14.42 7.66
C VAL A 358 20.51 -15.78 7.68
N LEU A 359 19.76 -16.86 7.45
CA LEU A 359 20.28 -18.23 7.47
C LEU A 359 20.00 -18.96 6.15
N PHE A 360 21.07 -19.36 5.47
CA PHE A 360 21.02 -20.15 4.25
C PHE A 360 21.05 -21.65 4.56
N LYS A 361 20.11 -22.41 3.98
CA LYS A 361 19.97 -23.86 4.13
C LYS A 361 19.90 -24.53 2.77
N ASN A 362 20.36 -25.78 2.70
CA ASN A 362 20.37 -26.55 1.46
C ASN A 362 21.04 -25.78 0.30
N THR A 363 20.78 -26.16 -0.95
CA THR A 363 21.37 -25.50 -2.11
C THR A 363 20.53 -24.29 -2.55
N ASN A 364 21.11 -23.10 -2.45
CA ASN A 364 20.53 -21.85 -2.92
C ASN A 364 21.28 -21.34 -4.16
N THR A 365 20.56 -20.86 -5.16
CA THR A 365 21.14 -20.38 -6.44
C THR A 365 20.66 -18.98 -6.76
N PHE A 366 21.64 -18.07 -6.93
CA PHE A 366 21.44 -16.66 -7.25
C PHE A 366 22.22 -16.31 -8.53
N PRO A 367 21.55 -16.23 -9.69
CA PRO A 367 22.24 -16.01 -10.96
C PRO A 367 22.71 -14.56 -11.18
N ASN A 368 22.18 -13.61 -10.40
CA ASN A 368 22.53 -12.19 -10.46
C ASN A 368 23.21 -11.74 -9.15
N THR A 369 23.11 -10.46 -8.82
CA THR A 369 23.65 -9.91 -7.57
C THR A 369 22.85 -10.42 -6.37
N LEU A 370 23.57 -10.75 -5.29
CA LEU A 370 22.99 -10.99 -3.97
C LEU A 370 23.44 -9.87 -3.02
N SER A 371 22.49 -9.18 -2.41
CA SER A 371 22.74 -8.18 -1.36
C SER A 371 22.06 -8.62 -0.08
N VAL A 372 22.81 -8.79 1.00
CA VAL A 372 22.30 -9.24 2.30
C VAL A 372 22.65 -8.20 3.36
N THR A 373 21.63 -7.65 3.99
CA THR A 373 21.76 -6.78 5.17
C THR A 373 21.01 -7.43 6.32
N SER A 374 21.66 -7.52 7.47
CA SER A 374 21.14 -8.16 8.67
C SER A 374 21.57 -7.33 9.87
N THR A 375 20.70 -7.18 10.88
CA THR A 375 21.17 -6.65 12.19
C THR A 375 21.82 -7.74 13.05
N GLY A 376 21.44 -8.99 12.82
CA GLY A 376 21.99 -10.22 13.38
C GLY A 376 23.01 -10.90 12.47
N THR A 377 23.22 -12.19 12.69
CA THR A 377 24.25 -12.96 11.99
C THR A 377 23.81 -13.31 10.56
N ILE A 378 24.74 -13.30 9.62
CA ILE A 378 24.54 -13.92 8.30
C ILE A 378 25.26 -15.26 8.33
N ALA A 379 24.53 -16.37 8.21
CA ALA A 379 25.08 -17.71 8.35
C ALA A 379 24.57 -18.71 7.31
N ASP A 380 25.26 -19.84 7.18
CA ASP A 380 24.79 -21.03 6.49
C ASP A 380 24.71 -22.26 7.44
N ASP A 381 23.75 -23.15 7.18
CA ASP A 381 23.58 -24.40 7.91
C ASP A 381 24.54 -25.49 7.40
N PRO A 382 24.94 -26.47 8.24
CA PRO A 382 25.80 -27.56 7.79
C PRO A 382 25.29 -28.29 6.55
N GLY A 383 26.12 -28.34 5.50
CA GLY A 383 25.78 -28.92 4.21
C GLY A 383 24.98 -28.01 3.26
N ALA A 384 24.76 -26.74 3.63
CA ALA A 384 24.24 -25.74 2.72
C ALA A 384 25.25 -25.42 1.60
N SER A 385 24.74 -24.81 0.54
CA SER A 385 25.52 -24.42 -0.63
C SER A 385 24.94 -23.14 -1.21
N LEU A 386 25.66 -22.04 -1.06
CA LEU A 386 25.29 -20.75 -1.65
C LEU A 386 26.01 -20.56 -2.99
N GLN A 387 25.27 -20.61 -4.10
CA GLN A 387 25.80 -20.49 -5.46
C GLN A 387 25.45 -19.12 -6.04
N VAL A 388 26.42 -18.19 -6.12
CA VAL A 388 26.18 -16.82 -6.60
C VAL A 388 27.02 -16.51 -7.83
N THR A 389 26.35 -16.22 -8.94
CA THR A 389 27.03 -15.88 -10.20
C THR A 389 27.40 -14.40 -10.29
N GLY A 390 26.55 -13.51 -9.76
CA GLY A 390 26.84 -12.09 -9.67
C GLY A 390 27.75 -11.73 -8.49
N THR A 391 27.83 -10.44 -8.19
CA THR A 391 28.53 -9.95 -6.98
C THR A 391 27.71 -10.24 -5.74
N THR A 392 28.41 -10.44 -4.61
CA THR A 392 27.79 -10.61 -3.30
C THR A 392 28.17 -9.45 -2.40
N THR A 393 27.19 -8.83 -1.74
CA THR A 393 27.42 -7.85 -0.67
C THR A 393 26.78 -8.35 0.62
N LEU A 394 27.55 -8.43 1.69
CA LEU A 394 27.11 -8.91 3.00
C LEU A 394 27.35 -7.83 4.04
N ASN A 395 26.32 -7.48 4.81
CA ASN A 395 26.42 -6.53 5.90
C ASN A 395 25.68 -7.06 7.12
N ALA A 396 26.42 -7.55 8.11
CA ALA A 396 25.89 -8.00 9.39
C ALA A 396 25.99 -6.92 10.49
N GLY A 397 26.36 -5.68 10.13
CA GLY A 397 26.60 -4.61 11.09
C GLY A 397 27.70 -4.97 12.11
N VAL A 398 27.30 -5.15 13.36
CA VAL A 398 28.20 -5.55 14.47
C VAL A 398 28.19 -7.07 14.73
N SER A 399 27.41 -7.82 13.98
CA SER A 399 27.25 -9.27 14.08
C SER A 399 28.19 -9.99 13.11
N ASN A 400 28.19 -11.33 13.19
CA ASN A 400 29.12 -12.14 12.42
C ASN A 400 28.60 -12.47 11.02
N ILE A 401 29.53 -12.78 10.12
CA ILE A 401 29.28 -13.42 8.84
C ILE A 401 29.96 -14.78 8.88
N LEU A 402 29.18 -15.86 8.83
CA LEU A 402 29.63 -17.25 8.93
C LEU A 402 29.10 -18.02 7.71
N LEU A 403 29.74 -17.83 6.55
CA LEU A 403 29.44 -18.58 5.33
C LEU A 403 30.59 -19.57 5.09
N ASP A 404 30.69 -20.56 5.97
CA ASP A 404 31.89 -21.40 6.12
C ASP A 404 31.74 -22.80 5.51
N GLU A 405 30.62 -23.08 4.85
CA GLU A 405 30.40 -24.36 4.19
C GLU A 405 31.23 -24.54 2.92
N ALA A 406 31.80 -25.74 2.79
CA ALA A 406 32.73 -26.09 1.72
C ALA A 406 32.13 -26.06 0.31
N ALA A 407 30.80 -26.05 0.19
CA ALA A 407 30.08 -26.08 -1.07
C ALA A 407 29.63 -24.70 -1.57
N ASN A 408 29.89 -23.62 -0.81
CA ASN A 408 29.65 -22.26 -1.28
C ASN A 408 30.49 -21.96 -2.53
N ASP A 409 29.91 -21.25 -3.50
CA ASP A 409 30.58 -20.89 -4.76
C ASP A 409 30.19 -19.46 -5.17
N PHE A 410 31.11 -18.53 -4.92
CA PHE A 410 30.99 -17.13 -5.28
C PHE A 410 31.87 -16.83 -6.49
N THR A 411 31.25 -16.68 -7.66
CA THR A 411 32.00 -16.43 -8.90
C THR A 411 32.26 -14.92 -9.13
N GLY A 412 31.41 -14.05 -8.57
CA GLY A 412 31.62 -12.60 -8.54
C GLY A 412 32.35 -12.14 -7.28
N ALA A 413 32.69 -10.86 -7.24
CA ALA A 413 33.38 -10.28 -6.08
C ALA A 413 32.48 -10.28 -4.83
N VAL A 414 33.03 -10.67 -3.68
CA VAL A 414 32.36 -10.69 -2.37
C VAL A 414 32.84 -9.52 -1.53
N SER A 415 31.95 -8.58 -1.24
CA SER A 415 32.18 -7.51 -0.25
C SER A 415 31.45 -7.83 1.05
N ALA A 416 32.08 -7.60 2.18
CA ALA A 416 31.57 -8.04 3.48
C ALA A 416 31.92 -7.07 4.61
N SER A 417 30.95 -6.77 5.48
CA SER A 417 31.11 -5.95 6.69
C SER A 417 30.49 -6.65 7.89
N GLY A 418 31.25 -6.83 8.97
CA GLY A 418 30.81 -7.54 10.17
C GLY A 418 31.85 -7.58 11.29
N ALA A 419 31.55 -8.28 12.38
CA ALA A 419 32.49 -8.54 13.46
C ALA A 419 33.53 -9.60 13.06
N ASP A 420 33.22 -10.88 13.28
CA ASP A 420 33.98 -11.97 12.69
C ASP A 420 33.40 -12.31 11.31
N ILE A 421 34.27 -12.46 10.31
CA ILE A 421 33.90 -12.82 8.94
C ILE A 421 34.63 -14.13 8.58
N ALA A 422 33.86 -15.18 8.32
CA ALA A 422 34.32 -16.45 7.76
C ALA A 422 33.66 -16.67 6.39
N LEU A 423 34.50 -16.82 5.36
CA LEU A 423 34.07 -17.07 3.98
C LEU A 423 34.81 -18.29 3.44
N THR A 424 34.09 -19.36 3.16
CA THR A 424 34.58 -20.52 2.42
C THR A 424 34.05 -20.48 1.00
N ASP A 425 34.92 -20.78 0.03
CA ASP A 425 34.59 -20.89 -1.38
C ASP A 425 35.15 -22.20 -1.94
N ALA A 426 34.34 -22.92 -2.70
CA ALA A 426 34.71 -24.18 -3.34
C ALA A 426 35.82 -23.98 -4.39
N ASN A 427 35.96 -22.76 -4.93
CA ASN A 427 36.75 -22.41 -6.09
C ASN A 427 37.86 -21.41 -5.69
N SER A 428 38.07 -20.38 -6.52
CA SER A 428 38.84 -19.19 -6.19
C SER A 428 37.88 -18.11 -5.74
N ILE A 429 38.18 -17.42 -4.64
CA ILE A 429 37.39 -16.28 -4.20
C ILE A 429 38.01 -14.96 -4.64
N VAL A 430 37.16 -14.05 -5.13
CA VAL A 430 37.50 -12.65 -5.39
C VAL A 430 36.87 -11.80 -4.30
N LEU A 431 37.67 -11.14 -3.48
CA LEU A 431 37.19 -10.22 -2.45
C LEU A 431 36.98 -8.82 -3.04
N GLY A 432 35.94 -8.13 -2.60
CA GLY A 432 35.75 -6.70 -2.81
C GLY A 432 36.27 -5.92 -1.61
N ASP A 433 35.44 -5.02 -1.08
CA ASP A 433 35.72 -4.31 0.17
C ASP A 433 35.35 -5.21 1.35
N ILE A 434 36.31 -5.41 2.26
CA ILE A 434 36.13 -6.24 3.46
C ILE A 434 36.40 -5.39 4.70
N ASP A 435 35.40 -5.30 5.58
CA ASP A 435 35.47 -4.61 6.87
C ASP A 435 35.12 -5.60 8.00
N ALA A 436 36.14 -6.30 8.51
CA ALA A 436 36.02 -7.17 9.67
C ALA A 436 36.55 -6.43 10.90
N THR A 437 35.69 -6.15 11.88
CA THR A 437 36.14 -5.51 13.14
C THR A 437 36.81 -6.51 14.09
N GLY A 438 36.59 -7.82 13.87
CA GLY A 438 37.23 -8.95 14.53
C GLY A 438 38.11 -9.77 13.59
N THR A 439 37.88 -11.07 13.53
CA THR A 439 38.69 -12.02 12.76
C THR A 439 38.16 -12.14 11.32
N LEU A 440 39.06 -12.04 10.33
CA LEU A 440 38.78 -12.43 8.95
C LEU A 440 39.40 -13.80 8.66
N THR A 441 38.56 -14.77 8.31
CA THR A 441 38.93 -16.10 7.81
C THR A 441 38.40 -16.27 6.39
N VAL A 442 39.28 -16.58 5.45
CA VAL A 442 38.91 -16.83 4.05
C VAL A 442 39.57 -18.11 3.59
N ASP A 443 38.79 -19.06 3.10
CA ASP A 443 39.26 -20.34 2.54
C ASP A 443 38.79 -20.51 1.09
N ALA A 444 39.72 -20.61 0.15
CA ALA A 444 39.47 -20.87 -1.26
C ALA A 444 39.97 -22.27 -1.60
N GLN A 445 39.12 -23.29 -1.42
CA GLN A 445 39.54 -24.69 -1.40
C GLN A 445 40.07 -25.18 -2.76
N GLY A 446 39.53 -24.64 -3.85
CA GLY A 446 39.86 -25.05 -5.22
C GLY A 446 40.80 -24.10 -5.96
N GLY A 447 41.29 -23.04 -5.32
CA GLY A 447 41.81 -21.91 -6.06
C GLY A 447 42.65 -20.89 -5.28
N THR A 448 42.61 -19.65 -5.77
CA THR A 448 43.37 -18.52 -5.20
C THR A 448 42.43 -17.52 -4.55
N ILE A 449 42.90 -16.85 -3.50
CA ILE A 449 42.25 -15.66 -2.94
C ILE A 449 42.81 -14.44 -3.66
N THR A 450 41.95 -13.62 -4.25
CA THR A 450 42.30 -12.35 -4.89
C THR A 450 41.42 -11.21 -4.37
N GLN A 451 41.75 -9.95 -4.66
CA GLN A 451 40.96 -8.81 -4.23
C GLN A 451 40.87 -7.73 -5.32
N VAL A 452 39.67 -7.16 -5.49
CA VAL A 452 39.31 -6.11 -6.47
C VAL A 452 38.60 -4.95 -5.75
N GLY A 453 39.25 -4.39 -4.73
CA GLY A 453 38.70 -3.36 -3.85
C GLY A 453 39.62 -3.19 -2.64
N GLY A 454 39.48 -2.12 -1.87
CA GLY A 454 40.25 -1.89 -0.65
C GLY A 454 41.12 -0.62 -0.64
N VAL A 455 40.73 0.33 0.22
CA VAL A 455 41.50 0.62 1.46
C VAL A 455 40.51 1.02 2.56
N GLY A 456 40.32 0.14 3.53
CA GLY A 456 39.69 0.42 4.82
C GLY A 456 40.48 -0.18 5.98
N ALA A 457 41.77 -0.45 5.81
CA ALA A 457 42.62 -0.85 6.94
C ALA A 457 42.81 0.35 7.87
N GLY A 458 42.02 0.42 8.93
CA GLY A 458 42.34 1.17 10.13
C GLY A 458 43.54 0.52 10.83
N ASP A 459 44.73 0.66 10.24
CA ASP A 459 45.99 0.36 10.90
C ASP A 459 46.39 1.59 11.72
N SER A 460 46.18 1.54 13.04
CA SER A 460 46.92 2.34 14.03
C SER A 460 46.83 1.77 15.43
#